data_AF-A0A8T6P090-F1
#
_entry.id   AF-A0A8T6P090-F1
#
_cell.length_a   1.000
_cell.length_b   1.000
_cell.length_c   1.000
_cell.angle_alpha   90.00
_cell.angle_beta   90.00
_cell.angle_gamma   90.00
#
_symmetry.space_group_name_H-M   'P 1'
#
loop_
_entity.id
_entity.type
_entity.pdbx_description
1 polymer ?
#
loop_
_entity_poly.entity_id
_entity_poly.type
_entity_poly.pdbx_seq_one_letter_code
_entity_poly.pdbx_strand_id
1 'polypeptide(L)'
;MTKRTFFQDERLRSLRAQFKQVARSGDDERLDGITRILASEGLSQEEIASLYIQATMHQDDLPNDFEPDLERAKALKKQFDPHPLECSCARCQPRVPGTNPEQLTS
;
A
#
# COMPACT_ATOMS: atom_id res chain seq x y z
N MET A 1 -5.76 24.57 -9.82
CA MET A 1 -4.77 23.82 -9.01
C MET A 1 -3.96 24.83 -8.20
N THR A 2 -4.26 24.96 -6.91
CA THR A 2 -3.55 25.87 -6.01
C THR A 2 -2.17 25.27 -5.71
N LYS A 3 -1.08 25.98 -6.03
CA LYS A 3 0.28 25.54 -5.69
C LYS A 3 0.44 25.58 -4.17
N ARG A 4 0.55 24.42 -3.52
CA ARG A 4 0.91 24.34 -2.10
C ARG A 4 2.35 24.81 -1.91
N THR A 5 2.59 25.55 -0.84
CA THR A 5 3.93 25.97 -0.44
C THR A 5 4.59 24.88 0.40
N PHE A 6 5.92 24.84 0.43
CA PHE A 6 6.69 23.88 1.24
C PHE A 6 6.21 23.82 2.72
N PHE A 7 5.91 24.99 3.30
CA PHE A 7 5.39 25.10 4.66
C PHE A 7 3.99 24.51 4.84
N GLN A 8 3.14 24.58 3.81
CA GLN A 8 1.84 23.93 3.83
C GLN A 8 1.99 22.41 3.80
N ASP A 9 2.93 21.87 3.02
CA ASP A 9 3.19 20.42 2.95
C ASP A 9 3.74 19.85 4.27
N GLU A 10 4.63 20.58 4.95
CA GLU A 10 5.18 20.15 6.24
C GLU A 10 4.13 20.19 7.36
N ARG A 11 3.30 21.25 7.37
CA ARG A 11 2.14 21.34 8.27
C ARG A 11 1.14 20.23 8.02
N LEU A 12 0.84 19.91 6.76
CA LEU A 12 -0.07 18.81 6.40
C LEU A 12 0.47 17.46 6.86
N ARG A 13 1.79 17.22 6.70
CA ARG A 13 2.44 16.00 7.22
C ARG A 13 2.29 15.87 8.73
N SER A 14 2.50 16.97 9.46
CA SER A 14 2.38 17.00 10.92
C SER A 14 0.93 16.71 11.35
N LEU A 15 -0.06 17.33 10.70
CA LEU A 15 -1.48 17.08 10.99
C LEU A 15 -1.89 15.63 10.70
N ARG A 16 -1.40 15.05 9.59
CA ARG A 16 -1.65 13.64 9.25
C ARG A 16 -1.06 12.69 10.29
N ALA A 17 0.14 12.98 10.80
CA ALA A 17 0.77 12.18 11.85
C ALA A 17 -0.02 12.28 13.17
N GLN A 18 -0.43 13.49 13.56
CA GLN A 18 -1.23 13.72 14.75
C GLN A 18 -2.59 13.03 14.66
N PHE A 19 -3.27 13.12 13.51
CA PHE A 19 -4.52 12.41 13.25
C PHE A 19 -4.38 10.90 13.47
N LYS A 20 -3.32 10.29 12.92
CA LYS A 20 -3.05 8.85 13.11
C LYS A 20 -2.81 8.50 14.58
N GLN A 21 -2.08 9.33 15.31
CA GLN A 21 -1.84 9.11 16.73
C GLN A 21 -3.14 9.18 17.55
N VAL A 22 -3.97 10.20 17.30
CA VAL A 22 -5.24 10.39 18.00
C VAL A 22 -6.23 9.26 17.69
N ALA A 23 -6.30 8.85 16.42
CA ALA A 23 -7.11 7.70 15.99
C ALA A 23 -6.69 6.40 16.69
N ARG A 24 -5.38 6.17 16.88
CA ARG A 24 -4.88 5.01 17.63
C ARG A 24 -5.20 5.06 19.12
N SER A 25 -5.26 6.26 19.71
CA SER A 25 -5.58 6.43 21.13
C SER A 25 -7.08 6.30 21.45
N GLY A 26 -7.96 6.31 20.44
CA GLY A 26 -9.41 6.25 20.65
C GLY A 26 -10.01 7.52 21.28
N ASP A 27 -9.35 8.67 21.12
CA ASP A 27 -9.84 9.96 21.61
C ASP A 27 -10.71 10.64 20.54
N ASP A 28 -11.99 10.28 20.53
CA ASP A 28 -12.97 10.68 19.50
C ASP A 28 -13.21 12.21 19.47
N GLU A 29 -13.17 12.89 20.63
CA GLU A 29 -13.34 14.34 20.71
C GLU A 29 -12.19 15.08 20.00
N ARG A 30 -10.94 14.65 20.23
CA ARG A 30 -9.79 15.22 19.52
C ARG A 30 -9.79 14.83 18.04
N LEU A 31 -10.30 13.65 17.70
CA LEU A 31 -10.35 13.16 16.34
C LEU A 31 -11.26 14.02 15.46
N ASP A 32 -12.44 14.40 15.96
CA ASP A 32 -13.37 15.30 15.24
C ASP A 32 -12.73 16.68 14.99
N GLY A 33 -12.04 17.23 15.99
CA GLY A 33 -11.34 18.50 15.86
C GLY A 33 -10.27 18.48 14.75
N ILE A 34 -9.41 17.47 14.73
CA ILE A 34 -8.36 17.34 13.71
C ILE A 34 -8.98 17.05 12.33
N THR A 35 -10.06 16.28 12.27
CA THR A 35 -10.79 16.00 11.02
C THR A 35 -11.27 17.29 10.35
N ARG A 36 -11.87 18.20 11.12
CA ARG A 36 -12.33 19.51 10.61
C ARG A 36 -11.17 20.34 10.07
N ILE A 37 -10.03 20.33 10.75
CA ILE A 37 -8.83 21.04 10.30
C ILE A 37 -8.34 20.43 8.98
N LEU A 38 -8.23 19.12 8.87
CA LEU A 38 -7.81 18.45 7.63
C LEU A 38 -8.74 18.75 6.45
N ALA A 39 -10.06 18.77 6.67
CA ALA A 39 -11.03 19.18 5.66
C ALA A 39 -10.85 20.64 5.24
N SER A 40 -10.55 21.54 6.19
CA SER A 40 -10.28 22.96 5.88
C SER A 40 -8.99 23.19 5.08
N GLU A 41 -8.01 22.30 5.24
CA GLU A 41 -6.78 22.29 4.43
C GLU A 41 -7.00 21.66 3.03
N GLY A 42 -8.23 21.20 2.74
CA GLY A 42 -8.64 20.67 1.45
C GLY A 42 -8.38 19.19 1.26
N LEU A 43 -8.25 18.40 2.34
CA LEU A 43 -8.33 16.94 2.21
C LEU A 43 -9.79 16.52 1.97
N SER A 44 -9.97 15.55 1.08
CA SER A 44 -11.29 14.94 0.88
C SER A 44 -11.65 14.02 2.04
N GLN A 45 -12.95 13.74 2.20
CA GLN A 45 -13.43 12.77 3.19
C GLN A 45 -12.86 11.36 2.93
N GLU A 46 -12.64 11.01 1.66
CA GLU A 46 -12.02 9.73 1.28
C GLU A 46 -10.55 9.65 1.73
N GLU A 47 -9.79 10.75 1.60
CA GLU A 47 -8.41 10.83 2.10
C GLU A 47 -8.37 10.69 3.62
N ILE A 48 -9.30 11.34 4.32
CA ILE A 48 -9.42 11.26 5.78
C ILE A 48 -9.78 9.83 6.22
N ALA A 49 -10.73 9.17 5.55
CA ALA A 49 -11.08 7.77 5.82
C ALA A 49 -9.89 6.83 5.57
N SER A 50 -9.12 7.05 4.51
CA SER A 50 -7.89 6.28 4.25
C SER A 50 -6.85 6.47 5.35
N LEU A 51 -6.68 7.69 5.85
CA LEU A 51 -5.79 7.97 6.98
C LEU A 51 -6.23 7.25 8.25
N TYR A 52 -7.54 7.17 8.50
CA TYR A 52 -8.11 6.47 9.64
C TYR A 52 -7.82 4.97 9.55
N ILE A 53 -8.09 4.36 8.40
CA ILE A 53 -7.77 2.96 8.14
C ILE A 53 -6.26 2.69 8.33
N GLN A 54 -5.39 3.55 7.81
CA GLN A 54 -3.94 3.41 8.01
C GLN A 54 -3.51 3.57 9.48
N ALA A 55 -4.25 4.36 10.26
CA ALA A 55 -3.97 4.55 11.67
C ALA A 55 -4.33 3.29 12.48
N THR A 56 -5.48 2.69 12.16
CA THR A 56 -6.07 1.54 12.86
C THR A 56 -5.67 0.19 12.28
N MET A 57 -5.12 0.14 11.06
CA MET A 57 -4.49 -1.05 10.51
C MET A 57 -3.32 -1.44 11.42
N HIS A 58 -3.52 -2.52 12.17
CA HIS A 58 -2.61 -2.95 13.21
C HIS A 58 -1.22 -3.29 12.67
N GLN A 59 -0.25 -2.44 12.99
CA GLN A 59 1.13 -2.86 13.18
C GLN A 59 1.32 -3.53 14.57
N ASP A 60 0.35 -3.32 15.47
CA ASP A 60 0.31 -3.78 16.87
C ASP A 60 -0.34 -5.16 17.10
N ASP A 61 -0.83 -5.85 16.07
CA ASP A 61 -1.29 -7.27 16.19
C ASP A 61 -0.10 -8.24 16.21
N LEU A 62 1.11 -7.71 16.03
CA LEU A 62 2.35 -8.45 16.14
C LEU A 62 2.77 -8.37 17.61
N PRO A 63 2.88 -9.51 18.31
CA PRO A 63 3.42 -9.54 19.66
C PRO A 63 4.74 -8.78 19.71
N ASN A 64 5.08 -8.16 20.85
CA ASN A 64 6.38 -7.49 21.02
C ASN A 64 7.58 -8.44 20.77
N ASP A 65 7.37 -9.75 20.87
CA ASP A 65 8.32 -10.82 20.54
C ASP A 65 8.21 -11.33 19.08
N PHE A 66 7.57 -10.57 18.19
CA PHE A 66 7.52 -10.93 16.78
C PHE A 66 8.90 -10.79 16.16
N GLU A 67 9.64 -11.90 16.11
CA GLU A 67 10.79 -12.04 15.23
C GLU A 67 10.29 -12.45 13.83
N PRO A 68 10.39 -11.56 12.82
CA PRO A 68 10.07 -11.95 11.45
C PRO A 68 10.99 -13.09 11.03
N ASP A 69 10.42 -14.18 10.52
CA ASP A 69 11.19 -15.33 10.01
C ASP A 69 11.96 -14.93 8.74
N LEU A 70 13.19 -14.45 8.94
CA LEU A 70 14.07 -13.97 7.88
C LEU A 70 14.51 -15.10 6.95
N GLU A 71 14.58 -16.34 7.43
CA GLU A 71 14.96 -17.51 6.63
C GLU A 71 13.84 -17.86 5.63
N ARG A 72 12.58 -17.87 6.09
CA ARG A 72 11.40 -18.06 5.24
C ARG A 72 11.19 -16.91 4.27
N ALA A 73 11.45 -15.67 4.68
CA ALA A 73 11.40 -14.51 3.78
C ALA A 73 12.47 -14.58 2.68
N LYS A 74 13.69 -15.05 2.99
CA LYS A 74 14.73 -15.33 1.98
C LYS A 74 14.35 -16.50 1.07
N ALA A 75 13.71 -17.54 1.60
CA ALA A 75 13.23 -18.67 0.80
C ALA A 75 12.16 -18.24 -0.22
N LEU A 76 11.25 -17.33 0.17
CA LEU A 76 10.25 -16.76 -0.74
C LEU A 76 10.87 -15.83 -1.79
N LYS A 77 11.91 -15.05 -1.45
CA LYS A 77 12.65 -14.25 -2.44
C LYS A 77 13.35 -15.11 -3.49
N LYS A 78 13.80 -16.32 -3.13
CA LYS A 78 14.39 -17.28 -4.08
C LYS A 78 13.38 -17.95 -5.00
N GLN A 79 12.07 -17.90 -4.69
CA GLN A 79 11.03 -18.45 -5.58
C GLN A 79 10.61 -17.49 -6.68
N PHE A 80 10.99 -16.21 -6.57
CA PHE A 80 10.76 -15.23 -7.61
C PHE A 80 12.06 -15.06 -8.40
N ASP A 81 12.31 -15.98 -9.33
CA ASP A 81 13.23 -15.73 -10.45
C ASP A 81 12.48 -14.85 -11.46
N PRO A 82 12.72 -13.52 -11.50
CA PRO A 82 12.15 -12.72 -12.56
C PRO A 82 12.73 -13.22 -13.88
N HIS A 83 11.89 -13.86 -14.69
CA HIS A 83 12.25 -14.22 -16.06
C HIS A 83 12.75 -12.96 -16.78
N PRO A 84 13.85 -13.04 -17.56
CA PRO A 84 14.29 -11.90 -18.36
C PRO A 84 13.13 -11.42 -19.24
N LEU A 85 13.06 -10.12 -19.49
CA LEU A 85 12.02 -9.52 -20.35
C LEU A 85 12.00 -10.16 -21.77
N GLU A 86 13.11 -10.77 -22.16
CA GLU A 86 13.31 -11.49 -23.43
C GLU A 86 13.10 -13.02 -23.32
N CYS A 87 12.52 -13.52 -22.21
CA CYS A 87 12.35 -14.95 -21.98
C CYS A 87 11.38 -15.57 -22.99
N SER A 88 11.88 -16.47 -23.82
CA SER A 88 11.11 -17.18 -24.86
C SER A 88 10.59 -18.56 -24.42
N CYS A 89 10.53 -18.84 -23.11
CA CYS A 89 10.03 -20.14 -22.64
C CYS A 89 8.52 -20.31 -22.84
N ALA A 90 8.04 -21.55 -22.96
CA ALA A 90 6.62 -21.89 -23.16
C ALA A 90 5.68 -21.38 -22.05
N ARG A 91 6.20 -20.99 -20.89
CA ARG A 91 5.42 -20.44 -19.77
C ARG A 91 5.23 -18.91 -19.86
N CYS A 92 6.13 -18.22 -20.58
CA CYS A 92 6.12 -16.76 -20.75
C CYS A 92 5.60 -16.32 -22.14
N GLN A 93 5.63 -17.21 -23.13
CA GLN A 93 4.99 -16.90 -24.42
C GLN A 93 3.47 -16.81 -24.24
N PRO A 94 2.81 -15.79 -24.80
CA PRO A 94 1.37 -15.77 -24.87
C PRO A 94 0.92 -17.01 -25.64
N ARG A 95 0.11 -17.87 -25.02
CA ARG A 95 -0.55 -18.96 -25.74
C ARG A 95 -1.40 -18.32 -26.82
N VAL A 96 -1.00 -18.46 -28.07
CA VAL A 96 -1.87 -18.18 -29.20
C VAL A 96 -3.01 -19.20 -29.16
N PRO A 97 -4.27 -18.79 -28.93
CA PRO A 97 -5.37 -19.72 -29.06
C PRO A 97 -5.54 -20.05 -30.55
N GLY A 98 -5.00 -21.18 -31.01
CA GLY A 98 -5.23 -21.61 -32.39
C GLY A 98 -4.34 -22.68 -33.02
N THR A 99 -3.20 -23.07 -32.43
CA THR A 99 -2.36 -24.13 -33.04
C THR A 99 -2.66 -25.49 -32.44
N ASN A 100 -3.59 -26.20 -33.08
CA ASN A 100 -3.82 -27.62 -32.85
C ASN A 100 -2.66 -28.41 -33.50
N PRO A 101 -1.92 -29.27 -32.78
CA PRO A 101 -0.78 -30.01 -33.35
C PRO A 101 -1.17 -31.12 -34.34
N GLU A 102 -2.46 -31.34 -34.61
CA GLU A 102 -2.97 -32.40 -35.50
C GLU A 102 -3.07 -32.02 -36.99
N GLN A 103 -2.52 -30.87 -37.43
CA GLN A 103 -2.66 -30.41 -38.83
C GLN A 103 -1.33 -30.40 -39.62
N LEU A 104 -0.27 -31.08 -39.14
CA LEU A 104 0.99 -31.21 -39.89
C LEU A 104 1.27 -32.66 -40.32
N THR A 105 0.27 -33.30 -40.94
CA THR A 105 0.49 -34.47 -41.80
C THR A 105 -0.47 -34.41 -42.99
N SER A 106 0.00 -33.89 -44.12
CA SER A 106 -0.49 -34.20 -45.47
C SER A 106 0.62 -33.90 -46.47
#